data_AF-A0A1F6DCA3-F1
#
_entry.id   AF-A0A1F6DCA3-F1
#
_cell.length_a   1.000
_cell.length_b   1.000
_cell.length_c   1.000
_cell.angle_alpha   90.00
_cell.angle_beta   90.00
_cell.angle_gamma   90.00
#
_symmetry.space_group_name_H-M   'P 1'
#
loop_
_entity.id
_entity.type
_entity.pdbx_description
1 polymer ?
#
loop_
_entity_poly.entity_id
_entity_poly.type
_entity_poly.pdbx_seq_one_letter_code
_entity_poly.pdbx_strand_id
1 'polypeptide(L)'
;MTFRDSVPKLRPVIDKEIEMSSGIVAFAFGFPDTVVANLAIARLAYEEASRLSAPIYTQHEVHVHGAEYVDAPGPQGPIPTLRLCRAAVQWAHLRGLDEIVIGAAKPHLWRCIRDLEYAVQEVNFPIAVRASGYINKVAPEDWFRGDSQQWYTNNRLAWYLRDTILRIMPMFIYARIAS
;
A
#
# COMPACT_ATOMS: atom_id res chain seq x y z
N MET A 1 -43.09 -55.99 0.74
CA MET A 1 -43.13 -54.61 1.26
C MET A 1 -41.76 -54.33 1.85
N THR A 2 -40.83 -53.79 1.06
CA THR A 2 -39.45 -53.51 1.48
C THR A 2 -39.27 -51.99 1.48
N PHE A 3 -39.32 -51.41 2.68
CA PHE A 3 -38.90 -50.03 2.93
C PHE A 3 -37.40 -49.95 2.64
N ARG A 4 -37.02 -49.34 1.52
CA ARG A 4 -35.65 -48.85 1.32
C ARG A 4 -35.62 -47.39 1.69
N ASP A 5 -34.85 -47.13 2.73
CA ASP A 5 -34.61 -45.85 3.35
C ASP A 5 -34.25 -44.76 2.33
N SER A 6 -35.09 -43.73 2.26
CA SER A 6 -34.77 -42.47 1.64
C SER A 6 -33.82 -41.69 2.56
N VAL A 7 -32.53 -41.99 2.48
CA VAL A 7 -31.49 -41.17 3.13
C VAL A 7 -31.51 -39.79 2.46
N PRO A 8 -31.73 -38.69 3.20
CA PRO A 8 -31.63 -37.34 2.64
C PRO A 8 -30.19 -37.13 2.16
N LYS A 9 -30.02 -36.84 0.87
CA LYS A 9 -28.72 -36.39 0.35
C LYS A 9 -28.38 -35.08 1.05
N LEU A 10 -27.39 -35.11 1.95
CA LEU A 10 -26.75 -33.92 2.48
C LEU A 10 -26.34 -33.04 1.28
N ARG A 11 -26.90 -31.83 1.20
CA ARG A 11 -26.45 -30.86 0.20
C ARG A 11 -24.98 -30.56 0.50
N PRO A 12 -24.10 -30.51 -0.52
CA PRO A 12 -22.74 -30.07 -0.30
C PRO A 12 -22.80 -28.67 0.32
N VAL A 13 -22.16 -28.51 1.48
CA VAL A 13 -21.80 -27.20 2.00
C VAL A 13 -20.85 -26.65 0.94
N ILE A 14 -21.32 -25.64 0.20
CA ILE A 14 -20.46 -24.91 -0.73
C ILE A 14 -19.49 -24.19 0.18
N ASP A 15 -18.23 -24.63 0.19
CA ASP A 15 -17.12 -23.86 0.72
C ASP A 15 -17.11 -22.55 -0.06
N LYS A 16 -17.76 -21.52 0.49
CA LYS A 16 -17.57 -20.16 0.03
C LYS A 16 -16.10 -19.88 0.31
N GLU A 17 -15.27 -19.83 -0.73
CA GLU A 17 -14.00 -19.11 -0.64
C GLU A 17 -14.33 -17.78 0.02
N ILE A 18 -13.78 -17.56 1.21
CA ILE A 18 -13.92 -16.27 1.89
C ILE A 18 -13.15 -15.31 1.00
N GLU A 19 -13.87 -14.53 0.19
CA GLU A 19 -13.27 -13.47 -0.60
C GLU A 19 -12.60 -12.50 0.36
N MET A 20 -11.26 -12.48 0.34
CA MET A 20 -10.45 -11.56 1.11
C MET A 20 -10.76 -10.14 0.66
N SER A 21 -11.10 -9.26 1.60
CA SER A 21 -11.33 -7.85 1.32
C SER A 21 -10.01 -7.09 1.32
N SER A 22 -9.67 -6.48 0.18
CA SER A 22 -8.40 -5.75 0.01
C SER A 22 -8.62 -4.24 0.00
N GLY A 23 -7.62 -3.49 0.49
CA GLY A 23 -7.47 -2.05 0.26
C GLY A 23 -6.13 -1.73 -0.38
N ILE A 24 -6.09 -0.75 -1.27
CA ILE A 24 -4.84 -0.28 -1.87
C ILE A 24 -4.29 0.88 -1.05
N VAL A 25 -3.01 0.82 -0.68
CA VAL A 25 -2.32 1.96 -0.07
C VAL A 25 -1.27 2.47 -1.05
N ALA A 26 -1.50 3.66 -1.61
CA ALA A 26 -0.62 4.26 -2.59
C ALA A 26 0.31 5.31 -1.95
N PHE A 27 1.62 5.13 -2.12
CA PHE A 27 2.66 5.97 -1.55
C PHE A 27 3.30 6.84 -2.62
N ALA A 28 3.35 8.16 -2.40
CA ALA A 28 4.08 9.04 -3.30
C ALA A 28 5.59 8.76 -3.21
N PHE A 29 6.29 8.95 -4.34
CA PHE A 29 7.73 8.86 -4.40
C PHE A 29 8.41 10.24 -4.43
N GLY A 30 7.83 11.19 -5.18
CA GLY A 30 8.38 12.54 -5.34
C GLY A 30 7.40 13.64 -4.93
N PHE A 31 7.82 14.89 -5.12
CA PHE A 31 7.02 16.09 -4.92
C PHE A 31 7.38 17.10 -6.01
N PRO A 32 6.42 17.81 -6.62
CA PRO A 32 4.98 17.84 -6.33
C PRO A 32 4.21 16.62 -6.88
N ASP A 33 2.88 16.66 -6.77
CA ASP A 33 1.94 15.68 -7.31
C ASP A 33 2.08 15.41 -8.82
N THR A 34 2.57 16.39 -9.58
CA THR A 34 2.79 16.28 -11.03
C THR A 34 4.02 15.46 -11.44
N VAL A 35 4.83 14.97 -10.50
CA VAL A 35 6.02 14.17 -10.80
C VAL A 35 5.63 12.88 -11.52
N VAL A 36 6.33 12.52 -12.60
CA VAL A 36 6.02 11.34 -13.43
C VAL A 36 5.91 10.05 -12.60
N ALA A 37 6.77 9.89 -11.60
CA ALA A 37 6.72 8.74 -10.69
C ALA A 37 5.37 8.64 -9.95
N ASN A 38 4.81 9.76 -9.47
CA ASN A 38 3.54 9.78 -8.75
C ASN A 38 2.37 9.53 -9.70
N LEU A 39 2.42 10.05 -10.93
CA LEU A 39 1.42 9.74 -11.97
C LEU A 39 1.42 8.25 -12.32
N ALA A 40 2.60 7.63 -12.42
CA ALA A 40 2.73 6.18 -12.60
C ALA A 40 2.12 5.41 -11.41
N ILE A 41 2.42 5.81 -10.17
CA ILE A 41 1.84 5.19 -8.97
C ILE A 41 0.31 5.31 -8.97
N ALA A 42 -0.23 6.49 -9.28
CA ALA A 42 -1.67 6.74 -9.34
C ALA A 42 -2.36 5.83 -10.37
N ARG A 43 -1.81 5.75 -11.58
CA ARG A 43 -2.32 4.86 -12.63
C ARG A 43 -2.30 3.40 -12.20
N LEU A 44 -1.19 2.93 -11.63
CA LEU A 44 -1.05 1.53 -11.21
C LEU A 44 -1.94 1.19 -10.01
N ALA A 45 -2.14 2.14 -9.10
CA ALA A 45 -3.09 2.01 -8.00
C ALA A 45 -4.53 1.90 -8.52
N TYR A 46 -4.91 2.71 -9.51
CA TYR A 46 -6.21 2.61 -10.18
C TYR A 46 -6.41 1.24 -10.87
N GLU A 47 -5.41 0.76 -11.62
CA GLU A 47 -5.47 -0.55 -12.29
C GLU A 47 -5.66 -1.68 -11.27
N GLU A 48 -4.93 -1.68 -10.16
CA GLU A 48 -5.04 -2.70 -9.11
C GLU A 48 -6.35 -2.59 -8.31
N ALA A 49 -6.79 -1.37 -8.00
CA ALA A 49 -8.07 -1.11 -7.33
C ALA A 49 -9.26 -1.60 -8.18
N SER A 50 -9.24 -1.31 -9.49
CA SER A 50 -10.27 -1.78 -10.42
C SER A 50 -10.30 -3.30 -10.52
N ARG A 51 -9.14 -3.95 -10.54
CA ARG A 51 -9.02 -5.42 -10.57
C ARG A 51 -9.57 -6.07 -9.31
N LEU A 52 -9.35 -5.46 -8.15
CA LEU A 52 -9.74 -6.00 -6.84
C LEU A 52 -11.09 -5.49 -6.34
N SER A 53 -11.72 -4.55 -7.05
CA SER A 53 -12.86 -3.76 -6.53
C SER A 53 -12.55 -3.17 -5.15
N ALA A 54 -11.32 -2.70 -4.96
CA ALA A 54 -10.77 -2.27 -3.68
C ALA A 54 -10.73 -0.74 -3.57
N PRO A 55 -11.01 -0.17 -2.38
CA PRO A 55 -10.83 1.25 -2.15
C PRO A 55 -9.34 1.61 -2.03
N ILE A 56 -9.03 2.88 -2.24
CA ILE A 56 -7.65 3.39 -2.19
C ILE A 56 -7.47 4.33 -1.01
N TYR A 57 -6.36 4.19 -0.29
CA TYR A 57 -5.88 5.15 0.69
C TYR A 57 -4.55 5.72 0.20
N THR A 58 -4.41 7.04 0.19
CA THR A 58 -3.20 7.66 -0.35
C THR A 58 -2.90 9.01 0.30
N GLN A 59 -1.78 9.63 -0.07
CA GLN A 59 -1.43 10.99 0.33
C GLN A 59 -1.70 11.96 -0.81
N HIS A 60 -1.74 13.26 -0.51
CA HIS A 60 -2.11 14.30 -1.47
C HIS A 60 -1.31 14.23 -2.78
N GLU A 61 -0.04 13.84 -2.77
CA GLU A 61 0.80 13.82 -3.97
C GLU A 61 0.45 12.71 -4.97
N VAL A 62 -0.54 11.86 -4.69
CA VAL A 62 -0.99 10.78 -5.59
C VAL A 62 -2.49 10.91 -5.82
N HIS A 63 -2.86 11.58 -6.91
CA HIS A 63 -4.26 11.76 -7.29
C HIS A 63 -4.76 10.60 -8.16
N VAL A 64 -5.66 9.77 -7.61
CA VAL A 64 -6.22 8.62 -8.33
C VAL A 64 -7.62 8.94 -8.85
N HIS A 65 -7.71 9.36 -10.11
CA HIS A 65 -9.00 9.63 -10.74
C HIS A 65 -9.75 8.33 -11.09
N GLY A 66 -11.07 8.32 -10.87
CA GLY A 66 -11.96 7.23 -11.30
C GLY A 66 -12.13 6.07 -10.32
N ALA A 67 -11.51 6.12 -9.13
CA ALA A 67 -11.70 5.15 -8.05
C ALA A 67 -12.17 5.84 -6.76
N GLU A 68 -12.77 5.07 -5.85
CA GLU A 68 -12.99 5.54 -4.48
C GLU A 68 -11.62 5.66 -3.78
N TYR A 69 -11.25 6.87 -3.39
CA TYR A 69 -10.01 7.11 -2.65
C TYR A 69 -10.21 8.05 -1.45
N VAL A 70 -9.34 7.88 -0.46
CA VAL A 70 -9.25 8.72 0.74
C VAL A 70 -7.84 9.29 0.82
N ASP A 71 -7.76 10.62 0.92
CA ASP A 71 -6.50 11.30 1.21
C ASP A 71 -6.20 11.28 2.70
N ALA A 72 -4.95 10.92 3.02
CA ALA A 72 -4.43 10.99 4.36
C ALA A 72 -4.42 12.45 4.83
N PRO A 73 -4.95 12.74 6.02
CA PRO A 73 -4.96 14.10 6.54
C PRO A 73 -3.52 14.55 6.84
N GLY A 74 -3.14 15.72 6.34
CA GLY A 74 -1.81 16.28 6.58
C GLY A 74 -1.49 17.49 5.70
N PRO A 75 -0.36 18.18 5.99
CA PRO A 75 0.14 19.22 5.11
C PRO A 75 0.54 18.62 3.75
N GLN A 76 0.44 19.42 2.69
CA GLN A 76 1.08 19.10 1.41
C GLN A 76 2.59 18.95 1.61
N GLY A 77 3.18 18.00 0.88
CA GLY A 77 4.61 17.75 0.87
C GLY A 77 5.01 16.39 1.47
N PRO A 78 6.33 16.17 1.61
CA PRO A 78 6.86 14.87 2.02
C PRO A 78 6.42 14.50 3.45
N ILE A 79 5.62 13.45 3.57
CA ILE A 79 5.26 12.86 4.87
C ILE A 79 6.15 11.66 5.20
N PRO A 80 6.49 11.41 6.48
CA PRO A 80 7.14 10.17 6.88
C PRO A 80 6.30 8.95 6.49
N THR A 81 6.95 7.93 5.90
CA THR A 81 6.26 6.71 5.43
C THR A 81 5.51 6.04 6.58
N LEU A 82 6.12 5.91 7.76
CA LEU A 82 5.49 5.29 8.92
C LEU A 82 4.21 5.99 9.38
N ARG A 83 4.17 7.32 9.35
CA ARG A 83 2.96 8.08 9.70
C ARG A 83 1.81 7.73 8.76
N LEU A 84 2.08 7.62 7.46
CA LEU A 84 1.07 7.19 6.48
C LEU A 84 0.66 5.73 6.72
N CYS A 85 1.61 4.83 7.01
CA CYS A 85 1.34 3.43 7.30
C CYS A 85 0.41 3.24 8.50
N ARG A 86 0.64 3.97 9.59
CA ARG A 86 -0.23 3.94 10.78
C ARG A 86 -1.66 4.38 10.46
N ALA A 87 -1.79 5.48 9.73
CA ALA A 87 -3.10 5.96 9.30
C ALA A 87 -3.80 4.99 8.34
N ALA A 88 -3.05 4.36 7.44
CA ALA A 88 -3.55 3.35 6.52
C ALA A 88 -4.03 2.07 7.24
N VAL A 89 -3.30 1.62 8.26
CA VAL A 89 -3.72 0.47 9.09
C VAL A 89 -5.01 0.77 9.86
N GLN A 90 -5.13 1.97 10.42
CA GLN A 90 -6.37 2.41 11.08
C GLN A 90 -7.53 2.49 10.08
N TRP A 91 -7.30 3.05 8.90
CA TRP A 91 -8.28 3.08 7.82
C TRP A 91 -8.74 1.68 7.39
N ALA A 92 -7.80 0.74 7.23
CA ALA A 92 -8.10 -0.64 6.87
C ALA A 92 -8.91 -1.35 7.97
N HIS A 93 -8.52 -1.16 9.23
CA HIS A 93 -9.25 -1.71 10.38
C HIS A 93 -10.69 -1.18 10.45
N LEU A 94 -10.89 0.14 10.32
CA LEU A 94 -12.22 0.76 10.35
C LEU A 94 -13.13 0.31 9.20
N ARG A 95 -12.54 -0.08 8.06
CA ARG A 95 -13.26 -0.63 6.90
C ARG A 95 -13.44 -2.15 6.95
N GLY A 96 -12.86 -2.83 7.94
CA GLY A 96 -12.89 -4.29 8.03
C GLY A 96 -12.16 -4.98 6.88
N LEU A 97 -11.04 -4.40 6.41
CA LEU A 97 -10.23 -4.98 5.35
C LEU A 97 -9.29 -6.06 5.90
N ASP A 98 -9.13 -7.14 5.15
CA ASP A 98 -8.26 -8.28 5.48
C ASP A 98 -6.83 -8.11 4.93
N GLU A 99 -6.67 -7.34 3.86
CA GLU A 99 -5.38 -7.15 3.17
C GLU A 99 -5.13 -5.69 2.79
N ILE A 100 -3.88 -5.24 2.98
CA ILE A 100 -3.33 -4.02 2.37
C ILE A 100 -2.43 -4.39 1.20
N VAL A 101 -2.75 -3.87 0.01
CA VAL A 101 -1.94 -3.98 -1.20
C VAL A 101 -1.17 -2.67 -1.41
N ILE A 102 0.15 -2.74 -1.44
CA ILE A 102 1.03 -1.58 -1.55
C ILE A 102 1.19 -1.15 -3.01
N GLY A 103 0.83 0.09 -3.31
CA GLY A 103 1.21 0.79 -4.53
C GLY A 103 2.33 1.79 -4.25
N ALA A 104 3.58 1.44 -4.53
CA ALA A 104 4.72 2.32 -4.29
C ALA A 104 5.76 2.17 -5.39
N ALA A 105 6.65 3.16 -5.53
CA ALA A 105 7.82 3.02 -6.38
C ALA A 105 8.71 1.85 -5.89
N LYS A 106 9.28 1.09 -6.84
CA LYS A 106 10.11 -0.08 -6.52
C LYS A 106 11.26 0.20 -5.53
N PRO A 107 11.99 1.34 -5.62
CA PRO A 107 13.04 1.68 -4.67
C PRO A 107 12.54 1.94 -3.23
N HIS A 108 11.27 2.31 -3.08
CA HIS A 108 10.63 2.65 -1.79
C HIS A 108 9.89 1.47 -1.16
N LEU A 109 9.55 0.45 -1.95
CA LEU A 109 8.72 -0.67 -1.55
C LEU A 109 9.16 -1.36 -0.25
N TRP A 110 10.47 -1.61 -0.07
CA TRP A 110 10.96 -2.29 1.13
C TRP A 110 10.64 -1.51 2.41
N ARG A 111 10.70 -0.17 2.37
CA ARG A 111 10.38 0.69 3.52
C ARG A 111 8.88 0.72 3.77
N CYS A 112 8.07 0.76 2.72
CA CYS A 112 6.60 0.65 2.85
C CYS A 112 6.19 -0.66 3.52
N ILE A 113 6.79 -1.80 3.11
CA ILE A 113 6.52 -3.11 3.72
C ILE A 113 6.89 -3.08 5.19
N ARG A 114 8.14 -2.73 5.53
CA ARG A 114 8.63 -2.68 6.92
C ARG A 114 7.74 -1.80 7.80
N ASP A 115 7.42 -0.59 7.33
CA ASP A 115 6.67 0.39 8.10
C ASP A 115 5.18 -0.03 8.27
N LEU A 116 4.58 -0.68 7.26
CA LEU A 116 3.22 -1.27 7.38
C LEU A 116 3.21 -2.45 8.34
N GLU A 117 4.14 -3.40 8.22
CA GLU A 117 4.24 -4.55 9.13
C GLU A 117 4.38 -4.08 10.58
N TYR A 118 5.21 -3.07 10.82
CA TYR A 118 5.34 -2.46 12.14
C TYR A 118 4.03 -1.82 12.62
N ALA A 119 3.34 -1.06 11.75
CA ALA A 119 2.05 -0.45 12.10
C ALA A 119 0.94 -1.49 12.37
N VAL A 120 0.93 -2.62 11.65
CA VAL A 120 0.02 -3.75 11.91
C VAL A 120 0.27 -4.36 13.30
N GLN A 121 1.53 -4.51 13.69
CA GLN A 121 1.90 -5.00 15.03
C GLN A 121 1.45 -4.06 16.14
N GLU A 122 1.34 -2.75 15.90
CA GLU A 122 0.88 -1.78 16.90
C GLU A 122 -0.62 -1.92 17.23
N VAL A 123 -1.45 -2.42 16.31
CA VAL A 123 -2.92 -2.43 16.45
C VAL A 123 -3.51 -3.79 16.85
N ASN A 124 -2.69 -4.85 16.94
CA ASN A 124 -3.13 -6.22 17.28
C ASN A 124 -4.33 -6.72 16.44
N PHE A 125 -4.40 -6.33 15.17
CA PHE A 125 -5.46 -6.73 14.25
C PHE A 125 -4.83 -7.41 13.02
N PRO A 126 -5.32 -8.59 12.59
CA PRO A 126 -4.68 -9.36 11.53
C PRO A 126 -4.99 -8.75 10.16
N ILE A 127 -4.10 -7.91 9.65
CA ILE A 127 -4.11 -7.39 8.27
C ILE A 127 -2.92 -7.97 7.52
N ALA A 128 -3.17 -8.66 6.41
CA ALA A 128 -2.13 -9.12 5.50
C ALA A 128 -1.54 -7.93 4.72
N VAL A 129 -0.24 -7.98 4.43
CA VAL A 129 0.44 -6.93 3.65
C VAL A 129 1.08 -7.57 2.41
N ARG A 130 0.78 -7.03 1.23
CA ARG A 130 1.29 -7.51 -0.05
C ARG A 130 1.73 -6.35 -0.94
N ALA A 131 2.81 -6.54 -1.70
CA ALA A 131 3.18 -5.62 -2.77
C ALA A 131 2.30 -5.80 -4.02
N SER A 132 1.88 -4.70 -4.65
CA SER A 132 1.24 -4.78 -5.98
C SER A 132 2.22 -5.36 -7.01
N GLY A 133 1.76 -6.32 -7.81
CA GLY A 133 2.58 -6.93 -8.87
C GLY A 133 2.95 -5.92 -9.97
N TYR A 134 2.16 -4.86 -10.12
CA TYR A 134 2.36 -3.84 -11.15
C TYR A 134 3.56 -2.92 -10.93
N ILE A 135 4.16 -2.93 -9.75
CA ILE A 135 5.38 -2.18 -9.45
C ILE A 135 6.53 -2.54 -10.42
N ASN A 136 6.51 -3.74 -11.00
CA ASN A 136 7.50 -4.18 -11.99
C ASN A 136 7.26 -3.65 -13.42
N LYS A 137 6.14 -2.96 -13.70
CA LYS A 137 5.83 -2.39 -15.03
C LYS A 137 6.62 -1.11 -15.35
N VAL A 138 7.21 -0.46 -14.35
CA VAL A 138 7.94 0.80 -14.50
C VAL A 138 9.44 0.51 -14.43
N ALA A 139 10.20 1.04 -15.37
CA ALA A 139 11.64 0.83 -15.39
C ALA A 139 12.30 1.50 -14.17
N PRO A 140 13.35 0.89 -13.57
CA PRO A 140 14.01 1.44 -12.38
C PRO A 140 14.45 2.91 -12.49
N GLU A 141 14.89 3.32 -13.67
CA GLU A 141 15.34 4.67 -14.03
C GLU A 141 14.20 5.69 -14.08
N ASP A 142 12.97 5.26 -14.34
CA ASP A 142 11.81 6.15 -14.45
C ASP A 142 11.29 6.62 -13.09
N TRP A 143 11.74 6.00 -12.00
CA TRP A 143 11.42 6.46 -10.65
C TRP A 143 12.18 7.73 -10.28
N PHE A 144 13.44 7.87 -10.73
CA PHE A 144 14.32 8.96 -10.33
C PHE A 144 14.32 10.09 -11.36
N ARG A 145 13.38 11.01 -11.22
CA ARG A 145 13.11 12.04 -12.24
C ARG A 145 13.49 13.44 -11.75
N GLY A 146 14.09 14.22 -12.65
CA GLY A 146 14.53 15.60 -12.41
C GLY A 146 13.42 16.62 -12.13
N ASP A 147 12.16 16.25 -12.35
CA ASP A 147 10.97 17.03 -12.07
C ASP A 147 10.56 17.03 -10.58
N SER A 148 11.19 16.18 -9.76
CA SER A 148 10.98 16.19 -8.31
C SER A 148 11.83 17.28 -7.63
N GLN A 149 11.17 18.10 -6.80
CA GLN A 149 11.78 19.09 -5.92
C GLN A 149 12.48 18.43 -4.71
N GLN A 150 12.19 17.16 -4.42
CA GLN A 150 12.94 16.40 -3.42
C GLN A 150 14.27 15.91 -4.04
N TRP A 151 15.38 16.54 -3.64
CA TRP A 151 16.72 16.26 -4.15
C TRP A 151 17.16 14.78 -4.06
N TYR A 152 16.59 14.02 -3.11
CA TYR A 152 16.92 12.61 -2.95
C TYR A 152 16.03 11.68 -3.77
N THR A 153 14.94 12.15 -4.40
CA THR A 153 14.12 11.33 -5.31
C THR A 153 14.36 11.67 -6.78
N ASN A 154 15.01 12.80 -7.08
CA ASN A 154 15.50 13.09 -8.43
C ASN A 154 16.88 12.49 -8.73
N ASN A 155 17.58 11.95 -7.73
CA ASN A 155 18.91 11.38 -7.88
C ASN A 155 18.99 10.01 -7.19
N ARG A 156 19.31 8.98 -7.99
CA ARG A 156 19.39 7.60 -7.53
C ARG A 156 20.44 7.38 -6.44
N LEU A 157 21.63 7.98 -6.57
CA LEU A 157 22.68 7.84 -5.57
C LEU A 157 22.28 8.52 -4.25
N ALA A 158 21.73 9.72 -4.34
CA ALA A 158 21.20 10.45 -3.19
C ALA A 158 20.12 9.66 -2.45
N TRP A 159 19.20 9.02 -3.19
CA TRP A 159 18.21 8.12 -2.61
C TRP A 159 18.87 7.01 -1.81
N TYR A 160 19.75 6.23 -2.43
CA TYR A 160 20.33 5.06 -1.78
C TYR A 160 21.19 5.42 -0.57
N LEU A 161 21.92 6.55 -0.60
CA LEU A 161 22.68 7.01 0.56
C LEU A 161 21.76 7.32 1.75
N ARG A 162 20.70 8.09 1.52
CA ARG A 162 19.69 8.40 2.55
C ARG A 162 18.99 7.14 3.04
N ASP A 163 18.54 6.32 2.11
CA ASP A 163 17.68 5.16 2.38
C ASP A 163 18.45 4.03 3.06
N THR A 164 19.76 3.93 2.83
CA THR A 164 20.65 3.01 3.57
C THR A 164 20.70 3.36 5.05
N ILE A 165 20.78 4.65 5.41
CA ILE A 165 20.73 5.09 6.82
C ILE A 165 19.43 4.65 7.47
N LEU A 166 18.30 4.84 6.77
CA LEU A 166 16.99 4.42 7.26
C LEU A 166 16.86 2.90 7.38
N ARG A 167 17.53 2.14 6.50
CA ARG A 167 17.50 0.68 6.48
C ARG A 167 18.25 0.04 7.63
N ILE A 168 19.39 0.62 8.02
CA ILE A 168 20.20 0.13 9.14
C ILE A 168 19.71 0.66 10.49
N MET A 169 18.91 1.73 10.49
CA MET A 169 18.37 2.30 11.72
C MET A 169 17.43 1.32 12.41
N PRO A 170 17.64 1.01 13.71
CA PRO A 170 16.73 0.19 14.48
C PRO A 170 15.30 0.76 14.46
N MET A 171 14.30 -0.10 14.29
CA MET A 171 12.92 0.34 14.08
C MET A 171 12.39 1.21 15.21
N PHE A 172 12.74 0.93 16.46
CA PHE A 172 12.32 1.75 17.61
C PHE A 172 12.91 3.18 17.60
N ILE A 173 14.09 3.38 17.01
CA ILE A 173 14.68 4.71 16.84
C ILE A 173 13.99 5.43 15.70
N TYR A 174 13.85 4.75 14.56
CA TYR A 174 13.16 5.28 13.40
C TYR A 174 11.72 5.69 13.74
N ALA A 175 10.98 4.86 14.47
CA ALA A 175 9.60 5.13 14.86
C ALA A 175 9.46 6.41 15.69
N ARG A 176 10.44 6.75 16.54
CA ARG A 176 10.41 8.01 17.31
C ARG A 176 10.60 9.25 16.44
N ILE A 177 11.33 9.13 15.32
CA ILE A 177 11.65 10.25 14.42
C ILE A 177 10.59 10.39 13.32
N ALA A 178 10.03 9.27 12.88
CA ALA A 178 9.06 9.17 11.78
C ALA A 178 7.58 9.14 12.25
N SER A 179 7.33 9.52 13.51
CA SER A 179 5.98 9.64 14.09
C SER A 179 5.26 10.92 13.64
#